data_AF-A0A371MQZ3-F1
#
_entry.id   AF-A0A371MQZ3-F1
#
_cell.length_a   1.000
_cell.length_b   1.000
_cell.length_c   1.000
_cell.angle_alpha   90.00
_cell.angle_beta   90.00
_cell.angle_gamma   90.00
#
_symmetry.space_group_name_H-M   'P 1'
#
loop_
_entity.id
_entity.type
_entity.pdbx_description
1 polymer ?
#
loop_
_entity_poly.entity_id
_entity_poly.type
_entity_poly.pdbx_seq_one_letter_code
_entity_poly.pdbx_strand_id
1 'polypeptide(L)'
;MGIQTRYATEADGEEILDLWHGFTSHLSEYDERYSHSGEANERWLQYFENQLVDSKYGIVLLAESDDADEPIGVLEARVMGDHPIFQLDNHGYVNGLFVREDYRRQGAAAKMLEAAAEWFSEEPRDVDYYRIDV
;
A
#
# COMPACT_ATOMS: atom_id res chain seq x y z
N MET A 1 -11.78 11.35 16.52
CA MET A 1 -10.62 10.71 15.92
C MET A 1 -10.54 11.12 14.46
N GLY A 2 -9.57 11.96 14.12
CA GLY A 2 -9.22 12.26 12.74
C GLY A 2 -8.30 11.16 12.21
N ILE A 3 -8.66 10.60 11.05
CA ILE A 3 -7.76 9.75 10.27
C ILE A 3 -7.32 10.56 9.07
N GLN A 4 -6.04 10.55 8.76
CA GLN A 4 -5.49 11.21 7.57
C GLN A 4 -4.64 10.22 6.78
N THR A 5 -4.34 10.56 5.54
CA THR A 5 -3.47 9.77 4.69
C THR A 5 -2.36 10.63 4.14
N ARG A 6 -1.16 10.07 4.03
CA ARG A 6 -0.02 10.72 3.40
C ARG A 6 0.77 9.74 2.54
N TYR A 7 1.55 10.27 1.61
CA TYR A 7 2.54 9.48 0.89
C TYR A 7 3.67 9.09 1.83
N ALA A 8 4.13 7.86 1.68
CA ALA A 8 5.35 7.41 2.32
C ALA A 8 6.58 8.06 1.68
N THR A 9 7.61 8.21 2.50
CA THR A 9 8.94 8.71 2.19
C THR A 9 9.97 7.63 2.53
N GLU A 10 11.22 7.80 2.11
CA GLU A 10 12.29 6.83 2.42
C GLU A 10 12.43 6.56 3.93
N ALA A 11 12.14 7.55 4.77
CA ALA A 11 12.22 7.44 6.22
C ALA A 11 11.17 6.48 6.84
N ASP A 12 10.08 6.20 6.12
CA ASP A 12 8.96 5.39 6.63
C ASP A 12 9.19 3.88 6.46
N GLY A 13 10.31 3.46 5.88
CA GLY A 13 10.55 2.06 5.51
C GLY A 13 10.42 1.09 6.68
N GLU A 14 10.92 1.44 7.87
CA GLU A 14 10.82 0.59 9.06
C GLU A 14 9.38 0.47 9.58
N GLU A 15 8.63 1.58 9.61
CA GLU A 15 7.22 1.59 10.05
C GLU A 15 6.33 0.79 9.09
N ILE A 16 6.60 0.88 7.79
CA ILE A 16 5.89 0.09 6.79
C ILE A 16 6.20 -1.41 6.94
N LEU A 17 7.46 -1.77 7.20
CA LEU A 17 7.82 -3.17 7.46
C LEU A 17 7.05 -3.73 8.66
N ASP A 18 6.91 -2.98 9.75
CA ASP A 18 6.12 -3.41 10.90
C ASP A 18 4.66 -3.66 10.53
N LEU A 19 4.04 -2.78 9.72
CA LEU A 19 2.69 -2.99 9.21
C LEU A 19 2.59 -4.24 8.32
N TRP A 20 3.59 -4.51 7.47
CA TRP A 20 3.63 -5.73 6.67
C TRP A 20 3.78 -6.98 7.53
N HIS A 21 4.62 -6.93 8.57
CA HIS A 21 4.73 -8.04 9.51
C HIS A 21 3.41 -8.29 10.23
N GLY A 22 2.69 -7.23 10.61
CA GLY A 22 1.34 -7.34 11.15
C GLY A 22 0.37 -7.98 10.16
N PHE A 23 0.48 -7.62 8.87
CA PHE A 23 -0.38 -8.16 7.83
C PHE A 23 -0.15 -9.65 7.62
N THR A 24 1.09 -10.09 7.38
CA THR A 24 1.33 -11.49 7.10
C THR A 24 1.29 -12.37 8.35
N SER A 25 1.55 -11.83 9.55
CA SER A 25 1.21 -12.50 10.82
C SER A 25 -0.28 -12.81 10.88
N HIS A 26 -1.15 -11.84 10.59
CA HIS A 26 -2.60 -12.06 10.56
C HIS A 26 -3.01 -13.09 9.50
N LEU A 27 -2.46 -13.02 8.29
CA LEU A 27 -2.77 -13.99 7.23
C LEU A 27 -2.27 -15.41 7.56
N SER A 28 -1.13 -15.52 8.24
CA SER A 28 -0.54 -16.80 8.63
C SER A 28 -1.38 -17.59 9.65
N GLU A 29 -2.30 -16.91 10.36
CA GLU A 29 -3.31 -17.58 11.20
C GLU A 29 -4.28 -18.42 10.36
N TYR A 30 -4.46 -18.09 9.08
CA TYR A 30 -5.38 -18.77 8.17
C TYR A 30 -4.65 -19.69 7.18
N ASP A 31 -3.43 -19.34 6.76
CA ASP A 31 -2.65 -20.14 5.80
C ASP A 31 -1.13 -19.93 5.95
N GLU A 32 -0.40 -21.03 6.19
CA GLU A 32 1.05 -21.03 6.48
C GLU A 32 1.92 -20.46 5.33
N ARG A 33 1.38 -20.43 4.10
CA ARG A 33 2.10 -19.88 2.93
C ARG A 33 2.36 -18.39 3.05
N TYR A 34 1.66 -17.69 3.92
CA TYR A 34 1.88 -16.27 4.20
C TYR A 34 2.97 -16.02 5.26
N SER A 35 3.66 -17.06 5.76
CA SER A 35 4.75 -16.85 6.72
C SER A 35 5.95 -16.13 6.08
N HIS A 36 6.45 -15.09 6.76
CA HIS A 36 7.60 -14.30 6.33
C HIS A 36 8.91 -15.11 6.34
N SER A 37 9.81 -14.84 5.39
CA SER A 37 11.21 -15.28 5.45
C SER A 37 12.12 -14.10 5.82
N GLY A 38 13.13 -14.32 6.67
CA GLY A 38 13.96 -13.25 7.22
C GLY A 38 14.74 -12.41 6.19
N GLU A 39 14.98 -12.92 4.98
CA GLU A 39 15.64 -12.18 3.89
C GLU A 39 14.69 -11.24 3.11
N ALA A 40 13.38 -11.27 3.38
CA ALA A 40 12.40 -10.51 2.62
C ALA A 40 12.46 -9.00 2.94
N ASN A 41 12.84 -8.62 4.16
CA ASN A 41 12.79 -7.23 4.62
C ASN A 41 13.78 -6.34 3.87
N GLU A 42 15.04 -6.74 3.78
CA GLU A 42 16.09 -5.96 3.09
C GLU A 42 15.78 -5.80 1.59
N ARG A 43 15.27 -6.87 0.96
CA ARG A 43 14.85 -6.84 -0.45
C ARG A 43 13.66 -5.90 -0.67
N TRP A 44 12.70 -5.92 0.25
CA TRP A 44 11.54 -5.05 0.17
C TRP A 44 11.90 -3.59 0.40
N LEU A 45 12.73 -3.27 1.40
CA LEU A 45 13.22 -1.90 1.63
C LEU A 45 13.94 -1.35 0.39
N GLN A 46 14.84 -2.15 -0.19
CA GLN A 46 15.52 -1.76 -1.40
C GLN A 46 14.54 -1.52 -2.56
N TYR A 47 13.50 -2.35 -2.72
CA TYR A 47 12.46 -2.13 -3.71
C TYR A 47 11.68 -0.83 -3.45
N PHE A 48 11.25 -0.61 -2.20
CA PHE A 48 10.51 0.56 -1.77
C PHE A 48 11.28 1.85 -2.08
N GLU A 49 12.52 1.95 -1.61
CA GLU A 49 13.39 3.11 -1.83
C GLU A 49 13.65 3.37 -3.32
N ASN A 50 13.92 2.32 -4.10
CA ASN A 50 14.36 2.51 -5.49
C ASN A 50 13.23 2.60 -6.51
N GLN A 51 12.01 2.12 -6.19
CA GLN A 51 10.95 1.93 -7.20
C GLN A 51 9.60 2.55 -6.81
N LEU A 52 9.36 2.81 -5.52
CA LEU A 52 8.08 3.34 -5.04
C LEU A 52 8.20 4.78 -4.54
N VAL A 53 9.29 5.13 -3.87
CA VAL A 53 9.53 6.53 -3.48
C VAL A 53 9.68 7.40 -4.73
N ASP A 54 8.96 8.52 -4.75
CA ASP A 54 8.93 9.52 -5.85
C ASP A 54 8.66 8.93 -7.26
N SER A 55 8.06 7.73 -7.30
CA SER A 55 7.80 7.05 -8.56
C SER A 55 6.60 7.64 -9.28
N LYS A 56 6.70 7.71 -10.61
CA LYS A 56 5.59 8.16 -11.46
C LYS A 56 4.44 7.15 -11.50
N TYR A 57 4.76 5.87 -11.28
CA TYR A 57 3.86 4.74 -11.51
C TYR A 57 3.67 3.85 -10.28
N GLY A 58 4.22 4.23 -9.12
CA GLY A 58 4.00 3.53 -7.86
C GLY A 58 4.04 4.49 -6.68
N ILE A 59 3.29 4.18 -5.63
CA ILE A 59 3.28 4.89 -4.35
C ILE A 59 2.99 3.92 -3.21
N VAL A 60 3.37 4.33 -2.00
CA VAL A 60 2.85 3.76 -0.76
C VAL A 60 2.13 4.86 -0.01
N LEU A 61 0.91 4.56 0.45
CA LEU A 61 0.11 5.43 1.30
C LEU A 61 0.11 4.89 2.73
N LEU A 62 0.24 5.79 3.68
CA LEU A 62 0.11 5.52 5.10
C LEU A 62 -1.15 6.19 5.63
N ALA A 63 -1.87 5.47 6.50
CA ALA A 63 -2.95 6.04 7.30
C ALA A 63 -2.44 6.41 8.69
N GLU A 64 -2.74 7.62 9.13
CA GLU A 64 -2.37 8.15 10.44
C GLU A 64 -3.63 8.47 11.25
N SER A 65 -3.54 8.37 12.57
CA SER A 65 -4.63 8.70 13.50
C SER A 65 -4.14 9.68 14.54
N ASP A 66 -4.97 10.64 14.94
CA ASP A 66 -4.65 11.57 16.04
C ASP A 66 -4.38 10.84 17.38
N ASP A 67 -4.83 9.60 17.51
CA ASP A 67 -4.73 8.77 18.72
C ASP A 67 -3.52 7.79 18.68
N ALA A 68 -2.67 7.87 17.64
CA ALA A 68 -1.50 7.01 17.46
C ALA A 68 -0.26 7.82 17.06
N ASP A 69 0.90 7.46 17.64
CA ASP A 69 2.19 8.06 17.25
C ASP A 69 2.78 7.41 15.98
N GLU A 70 2.32 6.21 15.64
CA GLU A 70 2.77 5.42 14.48
C GLU A 70 1.64 5.29 13.43
N PRO A 71 1.99 5.08 12.15
CA PRO A 71 0.99 4.77 11.13
C PRO A 71 0.13 3.55 11.49
N ILE A 72 -1.17 3.68 11.27
CA ILE A 72 -2.18 2.66 11.62
C ILE A 72 -2.55 1.77 10.43
N GLY A 73 -2.09 2.10 9.22
CA GLY A 73 -2.37 1.34 8.02
C GLY A 73 -1.47 1.70 6.86
N VAL A 74 -1.39 0.80 5.90
CA VAL A 74 -0.57 0.91 4.69
C VAL A 74 -1.34 0.40 3.48
N LEU A 75 -1.06 1.00 2.33
CA LEU A 75 -1.53 0.59 1.02
C LEU A 75 -0.43 0.83 -0.01
N GLU A 76 -0.05 -0.19 -0.79
CA GLU A 76 0.79 -0.01 -1.98
C GLU A 76 -0.12 0.13 -3.21
N ALA A 77 0.11 1.16 -4.03
CA ALA A 77 -0.61 1.36 -5.28
C ALA A 77 0.37 1.55 -6.43
N ARG A 78 0.05 1.00 -7.60
CA ARG A 78 0.87 1.13 -8.81
C ARG A 78 0.02 1.10 -10.08
N VAL A 79 0.49 1.78 -11.12
CA VAL A 79 -0.10 1.68 -12.46
C VAL A 79 0.50 0.48 -13.16
N MET A 80 -0.36 -0.39 -13.67
CA MET A 80 -0.02 -1.60 -14.42
C MET A 80 -0.66 -1.51 -15.81
N GLY A 81 -0.09 -2.15 -16.81
CA GLY A 81 -0.64 -2.12 -18.17
C GLY A 81 0.43 -2.15 -19.25
N ASP A 82 0.05 -1.72 -20.45
CA ASP A 82 0.91 -1.60 -21.64
C ASP A 82 1.52 -2.92 -22.16
N HIS A 83 0.96 -4.06 -21.76
CA HIS A 83 1.38 -5.34 -22.32
C HIS A 83 0.77 -5.53 -23.71
N PRO A 84 1.57 -5.71 -24.78
CA PRO A 84 1.09 -5.67 -26.18
C PRO A 84 0.13 -6.80 -26.59
N ILE A 85 -0.13 -7.75 -25.69
CA ILE A 85 -1.05 -8.88 -25.88
C ILE A 85 -2.36 -8.70 -25.10
N PHE A 86 -2.34 -7.97 -23.98
CA PHE A 86 -3.54 -7.76 -23.16
C PHE A 86 -4.28 -6.52 -23.66
N GLN A 87 -5.59 -6.63 -23.85
CA GLN A 87 -6.45 -5.51 -24.25
C GLN A 87 -6.84 -4.60 -23.10
N LEU A 88 -6.36 -4.88 -21.88
CA LEU A 88 -6.60 -4.02 -20.74
C LEU A 88 -5.56 -2.90 -20.79
N ASP A 89 -6.05 -1.69 -21.02
CA ASP A 89 -5.24 -0.47 -20.97
C ASP A 89 -4.65 -0.25 -19.57
N ASN A 90 -3.90 0.84 -19.41
CA ASN A 90 -3.34 1.22 -18.12
C ASN A 90 -4.43 1.22 -17.04
N HIS A 91 -4.16 0.53 -15.94
CA HIS A 91 -5.07 0.37 -14.82
C HIS A 91 -4.30 0.43 -13.51
N GLY A 92 -4.99 0.83 -12.46
CA GLY A 92 -4.44 0.89 -11.12
C GLY A 92 -4.43 -0.49 -10.51
N TYR A 93 -3.46 -0.72 -9.65
CA TYR A 93 -3.30 -1.96 -8.91
C TYR A 93 -2.98 -1.60 -7.48
N VAL A 94 -3.86 -2.00 -6.57
CA VAL A 94 -3.66 -1.89 -5.13
C VAL A 94 -3.21 -3.24 -4.61
N ASN A 95 -2.05 -3.25 -3.95
CA ASN A 95 -1.48 -4.41 -3.29
C ASN A 95 -1.30 -4.09 -1.80
N GLY A 96 -1.48 -5.10 -0.94
CA GLY A 96 -1.20 -4.97 0.48
C GLY A 96 -2.03 -3.86 1.15
N LEU A 97 -3.35 -3.99 1.17
CA LEU A 97 -4.17 -3.09 2.00
C LEU A 97 -4.27 -3.65 3.42
N PHE A 98 -3.56 -3.03 4.36
CA PHE A 98 -3.59 -3.43 5.76
C PHE A 98 -3.90 -2.28 6.71
N VAL A 99 -4.65 -2.58 7.77
CA VAL A 99 -4.94 -1.68 8.88
C VAL A 99 -4.80 -2.48 10.17
N ARG A 100 -4.07 -1.92 11.15
CA ARG A 100 -3.93 -2.46 12.50
C ARG A 100 -5.31 -2.73 13.10
N GLU A 101 -5.46 -3.85 13.81
CA GLU A 101 -6.77 -4.38 14.20
C GLU A 101 -7.60 -3.38 15.01
N ASP A 102 -6.99 -2.68 15.96
CA ASP A 102 -7.61 -1.69 16.83
C ASP A 102 -8.17 -0.47 16.09
N TYR A 103 -7.73 -0.24 14.84
CA TYR A 103 -8.14 0.88 13.99
C TYR A 103 -9.05 0.45 12.82
N ARG A 104 -9.42 -0.83 12.74
CA ARG A 104 -10.33 -1.34 11.71
C ARG A 104 -11.76 -0.80 11.90
N ARG A 105 -12.52 -0.79 10.81
CA ARG A 105 -13.92 -0.29 10.74
C ARG A 105 -14.10 1.18 11.15
N GLN A 106 -13.00 1.95 11.16
CA GLN A 106 -13.01 3.38 11.50
C GLN A 106 -12.73 4.28 10.28
N GLY A 107 -12.59 3.68 9.09
CA GLY A 107 -12.47 4.40 7.82
C GLY A 107 -11.05 4.53 7.26
N ALA A 108 -10.00 4.04 7.93
CA ALA A 108 -8.62 4.11 7.45
C ALA A 108 -8.44 3.52 6.04
N ALA A 109 -8.93 2.30 5.82
CA ALA A 109 -8.86 1.65 4.52
C ALA A 109 -9.60 2.43 3.42
N ALA A 110 -10.77 2.99 3.74
CA ALA A 110 -11.54 3.79 2.79
C ALA A 110 -10.77 5.05 2.37
N LYS A 111 -10.19 5.77 3.33
CA LYS A 111 -9.38 6.97 3.04
C LYS A 111 -8.16 6.66 2.20
N MET A 112 -7.44 5.57 2.47
CA MET A 112 -6.30 5.17 1.64
C MET A 112 -6.73 4.80 0.21
N LEU A 113 -7.87 4.11 0.06
CA LEU A 113 -8.42 3.80 -1.26
C LEU A 113 -8.88 5.04 -2.02
N GLU A 114 -9.50 6.01 -1.34
CA GLU A 114 -9.87 7.30 -1.92
C GLU A 114 -8.64 8.06 -2.41
N ALA A 115 -7.58 8.16 -1.57
CA ALA A 115 -6.33 8.79 -1.94
C ALA A 115 -5.61 8.06 -3.10
N ALA A 116 -5.67 6.73 -3.15
CA ALA A 116 -5.14 5.96 -4.27
C ALA A 116 -5.94 6.23 -5.56
N ALA A 117 -7.27 6.29 -5.47
CA ALA A 117 -8.14 6.59 -6.61
C ALA A 117 -7.89 7.99 -7.18
N GLU A 118 -7.73 9.00 -6.32
CA GLU A 118 -7.31 10.34 -6.72
C GLU A 118 -5.96 10.29 -7.43
N TRP A 119 -4.96 9.65 -6.83
CA TRP A 119 -3.62 9.52 -7.42
C TRP A 119 -3.62 8.82 -8.79
N PHE A 120 -4.43 7.77 -8.99
CA PHE A 120 -4.56 7.12 -10.30
C PHE A 120 -5.10 8.05 -11.38
N SER A 121 -6.04 8.93 -11.02
CA SER A 121 -6.70 9.85 -11.95
C SER A 121 -5.84 11.07 -12.34
N GLU A 122 -4.75 11.34 -11.63
CA GLU A 122 -3.86 12.46 -11.93
C GLU A 122 -2.97 12.19 -13.16
N GLU A 123 -2.68 13.24 -13.93
CA GLU A 123 -1.67 13.22 -14.98
C GLU A 123 -0.28 12.89 -14.40
N PRO A 124 0.54 12.04 -15.05
CA PRO A 124 0.37 11.50 -16.40
C PRO A 124 -0.31 10.11 -16.44
N ARG A 125 -0.94 9.67 -15.34
CA ARG A 125 -1.44 8.31 -15.19
C ARG A 125 -2.80 8.17 -15.87
N ASP A 126 -3.71 9.13 -15.63
CA ASP A 126 -5.05 9.22 -16.22
C ASP A 126 -5.79 7.88 -16.25
N VAL A 127 -5.79 7.21 -15.09
CA VAL A 127 -6.40 5.89 -14.92
C VAL A 127 -7.68 5.99 -14.10
N ASP A 128 -8.79 5.50 -14.65
CA ASP A 128 -10.13 5.51 -14.04
C ASP A 128 -10.59 4.14 -13.49
N TYR A 129 -9.78 3.09 -13.69
CA TYR A 129 -10.05 1.73 -13.25
C TYR A 129 -8.89 1.16 -12.45
N TYR A 130 -9.16 0.55 -11.30
CA TYR A 130 -8.16 -0.18 -10.53
C TYR A 130 -8.70 -1.48 -9.91
N ARG A 131 -7.77 -2.38 -9.60
CA ARG A 131 -8.03 -3.65 -8.91
C ARG A 131 -7.41 -3.62 -7.53
N ILE A 132 -7.99 -4.38 -6.62
CA ILE A 132 -7.46 -4.61 -5.28
C ILE A 132 -7.13 -6.10 -5.20
N ASP A 133 -5.88 -6.40 -4.89
CA ASP A 133 -5.39 -7.76 -4.62
C ASP A 133 -5.18 -7.92 -3.12
N VAL A 134 -5.64 -9.04 -2.58
CA VAL A 134 -5.66 -9.37 -1.14
C VAL A 134 -4.99 -10.71 -0.87
#